data_AF-A0A0B7HUQ0-F1
#
_entry.id   AF-A0A0B7HUQ0-F1
#
_cell.length_a   1.000
_cell.length_b   1.000
_cell.length_c   1.000
_cell.angle_alpha   90.00
_cell.angle_beta   90.00
_cell.angle_gamma   90.00
#
_symmetry.space_group_name_H-M   'P 1'
#
loop_
_entity.id
_entity.type
_entity.pdbx_description
1 polymer ?
#
loop_
_entity_poly.entity_id
_entity_poly.type
_entity_poly.pdbx_seq_one_letter_code
_entity_poly.pdbx_strand_id
1 'polypeptide(L)'
;MVSKNQAKLIQKLQQKKYRLALGMFIVEGKKSILEFIKSGWQSEMIFVTHLFSELLPKAKTIVVQQETLQKYSLLKNPDEGLAVFRIQQVTPLQEEGLILALDDVRDPGNLGYYHSAM
;
A
#
# COMPACT_ATOMS: atom_id res chain seq x y z
N MET A 1 10.21 16.96 1.30
CA MET A 1 9.57 17.25 -0.02
C MET A 1 9.61 16.01 -0.89
N VAL A 2 8.59 15.77 -1.71
CA VAL A 2 8.54 14.65 -2.65
C VAL A 2 9.33 15.01 -3.92
N SER A 3 10.24 14.14 -4.34
CA SER A 3 11.03 14.37 -5.56
C SER A 3 10.19 14.18 -6.82
N LYS A 4 10.63 14.77 -7.94
CA LYS A 4 9.95 14.62 -9.25
C LYS A 4 9.83 13.15 -9.67
N ASN A 5 10.83 12.33 -9.36
CA ASN A 5 10.83 10.91 -9.71
C ASN A 5 9.84 10.13 -8.83
N GLN A 6 9.78 10.43 -7.53
CA GLN A 6 8.80 9.84 -6.61
C GLN A 6 7.37 10.18 -7.04
N ALA A 7 7.09 11.45 -7.34
CA ALA A 7 5.76 11.88 -7.80
C ALA A 7 5.33 11.17 -9.09
N LYS A 8 6.24 11.03 -10.07
CA LYS A 8 5.98 10.30 -11.32
C LYS A 8 5.71 8.81 -11.07
N LEU A 9 6.44 8.20 -10.13
CA LEU A 9 6.24 6.80 -9.76
C LEU A 9 4.85 6.60 -9.15
N ILE A 10 4.47 7.42 -8.16
CA ILE A 10 3.16 7.32 -7.50
C ILE A 10 2.04 7.45 -8.55
N GLN A 11 2.11 8.44 -9.44
CA GLN A 11 1.12 8.59 -10.53
C GLN A 11 1.05 7.36 -11.43
N LYS A 12 2.19 6.75 -11.81
CA LYS A 12 2.18 5.53 -12.62
C LYS A 12 1.47 4.39 -11.89
N LEU A 13 1.77 4.19 -10.61
CA LEU A 13 1.23 3.08 -9.81
C LEU A 13 -0.30 3.13 -9.61
N GLN A 14 -0.94 4.26 -9.90
CA GLN A 14 -2.41 4.35 -9.96
C GLN A 14 -3.00 3.45 -11.07
N GLN A 15 -2.25 3.19 -12.15
CA GLN A 15 -2.71 2.35 -13.26
C GLN A 15 -2.27 0.88 -13.07
N LYS A 16 -3.20 -0.06 -13.26
CA LYS A 16 -2.97 -1.52 -13.09
C LYS A 16 -1.75 -2.02 -13.88
N LYS A 17 -1.60 -1.59 -15.14
CA LYS A 17 -0.49 -2.01 -16.01
C LYS A 17 0.89 -1.72 -15.40
N TYR A 18 1.03 -0.58 -14.71
CA TYR A 18 2.31 -0.20 -14.10
C TYR A 18 2.54 -0.88 -12.77
N ARG A 19 1.48 -1.22 -12.00
CA ARG A 19 1.65 -2.04 -10.79
C ARG A 19 2.23 -3.41 -11.12
N LEU A 20 1.68 -4.06 -12.16
CA LEU A 20 2.17 -5.35 -12.64
C LEU A 20 3.58 -5.25 -13.20
N ALA A 21 3.84 -4.29 -14.09
CA ALA A 21 5.15 -4.14 -14.73
C ALA A 21 6.27 -3.77 -13.76
N LEU A 22 5.98 -3.01 -12.70
CA LEU A 22 6.96 -2.56 -11.72
C LEU A 22 7.01 -3.46 -10.48
N GLY A 23 6.09 -4.42 -10.32
CA GLY A 23 6.00 -5.25 -9.12
C GLY A 23 5.78 -4.42 -7.85
N MET A 24 5.02 -3.33 -7.94
CA MET A 24 4.82 -2.39 -6.83
C MET A 24 3.37 -1.91 -6.77
N PHE A 25 2.93 -1.50 -5.59
CA PHE A 25 1.59 -0.95 -5.37
C PHE A 25 1.56 0.07 -4.24
N ILE A 26 0.50 0.87 -4.20
CA ILE A 26 0.28 1.91 -3.19
C ILE A 26 -0.62 1.35 -2.10
N VAL A 27 -0.29 1.64 -0.85
CA VAL A 27 -1.15 1.45 0.33
C VAL A 27 -1.34 2.81 1.00
N GLU A 28 -2.58 3.13 1.33
CA GLU A 28 -2.94 4.41 1.96
C GLU A 28 -3.62 4.15 3.31
N GLY A 29 -3.41 5.07 4.25
CA GLY A 29 -3.99 5.02 5.59
C GLY A 29 -3.06 4.43 6.65
N LYS A 30 -3.10 5.03 7.85
CA LYS A 30 -2.22 4.70 8.98
C LYS A 30 -2.30 3.23 9.36
N LYS A 31 -3.53 2.71 9.52
CA LYS A 31 -3.78 1.32 9.93
C LYS A 31 -3.21 0.33 8.90
N SER A 32 -3.58 0.48 7.63
CA SER A 32 -3.13 -0.38 6.54
C SER A 32 -1.61 -0.38 6.43
N ILE A 33 -0.96 0.78 6.43
CA ILE A 33 0.50 0.88 6.33
C ILE A 33 1.18 0.13 7.48
N LEU A 34 0.69 0.26 8.71
CA LEU A 34 1.22 -0.47 9.86
C LEU A 34 1.03 -1.99 9.74
N GLU A 35 -0.12 -2.44 9.23
CA GLU A 35 -0.39 -3.87 9.02
C GLU A 35 0.54 -4.48 7.97
N PHE A 36 0.81 -3.77 6.87
CA PHE A 36 1.75 -4.22 5.84
C PHE A 36 3.19 -4.28 6.37
N ILE A 37 3.63 -3.30 7.16
CA ILE A 37 4.95 -3.33 7.81
C ILE A 37 5.05 -4.52 8.78
N LYS A 38 4.04 -4.72 9.63
CA LYS A 38 4.01 -5.82 10.61
C LYS A 38 3.99 -7.20 9.96
N SER A 39 3.33 -7.33 8.81
CA SER A 39 3.30 -8.58 8.03
C SER A 39 4.54 -8.81 7.16
N GLY A 40 5.58 -7.98 7.32
CA GLY A 40 6.88 -8.19 6.69
C GLY A 40 6.99 -7.73 5.24
N TRP A 41 6.02 -6.95 4.74
CA TRP A 41 6.10 -6.42 3.38
C TRP A 41 7.24 -5.41 3.24
N GLN A 42 7.99 -5.52 2.15
CA GLN A 42 9.08 -4.61 1.88
C GLN A 42 8.56 -3.28 1.34
N SER A 43 8.64 -2.23 2.17
CA SER A 43 8.37 -0.86 1.74
C SER A 43 9.52 -0.32 0.88
N GLU A 44 9.19 0.29 -0.25
CA GLU A 44 10.11 1.05 -1.08
C GLU A 44 10.25 2.50 -0.56
N MET A 45 9.12 3.13 -0.23
CA MET A 45 9.05 4.48 0.32
C MET A 45 7.75 4.68 1.10
N ILE A 46 7.80 5.48 2.17
CA ILE A 46 6.65 5.79 3.02
C ILE A 46 6.56 7.31 3.20
N PHE A 47 5.49 7.94 2.72
CA PHE A 47 5.21 9.37 2.89
C PHE A 47 4.15 9.56 3.97
N VAL A 48 4.48 10.31 5.01
CA VAL A 48 3.62 10.43 6.20
C VAL A 48 3.66 11.82 6.80
N THR A 49 2.62 12.16 7.56
CA THR A 49 2.63 13.33 8.44
C THR A 49 3.70 13.20 9.53
N HIS A 50 4.02 14.31 10.19
CA HIS A 50 4.94 14.30 11.32
C HIS A 50 4.47 13.35 12.44
N LEU A 51 3.18 13.44 12.81
CA LEU A 51 2.61 12.64 13.90
C LEU A 51 2.71 11.14 13.62
N PHE A 52 2.38 10.70 12.41
CA PHE A 52 2.50 9.28 12.07
C PHE A 52 3.96 8.81 11.95
N SER A 53 4.88 9.68 11.54
CA SER A 53 6.30 9.33 11.43
C SER A 53 6.93 8.86 12.74
N GLU A 54 6.41 9.30 13.89
CA GLU A 54 6.89 8.90 15.22
C GLU A 54 6.63 7.41 15.52
N LEU A 55 5.68 6.79 14.81
CA LEU A 55 5.30 5.40 14.98
C LEU A 55 6.01 4.45 14.00
N LEU A 56 6.86 4.98 13.12
CA LEU A 56 7.47 4.23 12.03
C LEU A 56 9.00 4.15 12.15
N PRO A 57 9.62 3.10 11.59
CA PRO A 57 11.06 3.06 11.42
C PRO A 57 11.53 4.28 10.60
N LYS A 58 12.61 4.93 11.03
CA LYS A 58 13.16 6.11 10.32
C LYS A 58 13.66 5.78 8.91
N ALA A 59 14.08 4.53 8.67
CA ALA A 59 14.55 4.09 7.37
C ALA A 59 13.39 4.08 6.35
N LYS A 60 13.53 4.84 5.25
CA LYS A 60 12.56 4.98 4.14
C LYS A 60 11.29 5.79 4.42
N THR A 61 11.20 6.40 5.59
CA THR A 61 10.10 7.30 5.97
C THR A 61 10.43 8.74 5.57
N ILE A 62 9.51 9.40 4.88
CA ILE A 62 9.62 10.77 4.39
C ILE A 62 8.48 11.58 4.98
N VAL A 63 8.81 12.52 5.85
CA VAL A 63 7.83 13.43 6.45
C VAL A 63 7.39 14.45 5.40
N VAL A 64 6.08 14.57 5.22
CA VAL A 64 5.43 15.50 4.29
C VAL A 64 4.26 16.21 4.98
N GLN A 65 3.82 17.31 4.38
CA GLN A 65 2.61 18.00 4.81
C GLN A 65 1.36 17.31 4.26
N GLN A 66 0.21 17.51 4.91
CA GLN A 66 -1.05 16.86 4.54
C GLN A 66 -1.49 17.18 3.11
N GLU A 67 -1.25 18.41 2.63
CA GLU A 67 -1.56 18.85 1.27
C GLU A 67 -0.75 18.06 0.23
N THR A 68 0.45 17.60 0.60
CA THR A 68 1.24 16.73 -0.27
C THR A 68 0.59 15.36 -0.40
N LEU A 69 0.04 14.80 0.69
CA LEU A 69 -0.69 13.54 0.63
C LEU A 69 -1.96 13.69 -0.22
N GLN A 70 -2.74 14.76 -0.01
CA GLN A 70 -3.93 15.09 -0.81
C GLN A 70 -3.65 15.14 -2.32
N LYS A 71 -2.48 15.64 -2.72
CA LYS A 71 -2.10 15.73 -4.13
C LYS A 71 -1.87 14.37 -4.81
N TYR A 72 -1.44 13.35 -4.07
CA TYR A 72 -1.00 12.07 -4.63
C TYR A 72 -1.88 10.88 -4.24
N SER A 73 -2.71 11.05 -3.23
CA SER A 73 -3.71 10.11 -2.76
C SER A 73 -4.77 9.79 -3.81
N LEU A 74 -5.24 8.54 -3.83
CA LEU A 74 -6.45 8.14 -4.54
C LEU A 74 -7.72 8.30 -3.69
N LEU A 75 -7.55 8.44 -2.37
CA LEU A 75 -8.64 8.72 -1.44
C LEU A 75 -9.06 10.19 -1.54
N LYS A 76 -10.37 10.45 -1.44
CA LYS A 76 -10.90 11.82 -1.36
C LYS A 76 -10.38 12.58 -0.14
N ASN A 77 -10.23 11.86 0.98
CA ASN A 77 -9.71 12.38 2.24
C ASN A 77 -8.59 11.44 2.71
N PRO A 78 -7.33 11.65 2.27
CA PRO A 78 -6.23 10.85 2.78
C PRO A 78 -6.03 11.11 4.27
N ASP A 79 -5.81 10.02 4.97
CA ASP A 79 -5.40 9.97 6.36
C ASP A 79 -3.92 10.40 6.48
N GLU A 80 -3.19 9.88 7.46
CA GLU A 80 -1.83 10.34 7.78
C GLU A 80 -0.70 9.75 6.92
N GLY A 81 -0.97 8.92 5.91
CA GLY A 81 0.11 8.33 5.11
C GLY A 81 -0.25 7.65 3.80
N LEU A 82 0.76 7.58 2.93
CA LEU A 82 0.79 6.88 1.65
C LEU A 82 2.14 6.15 1.53
N ALA A 83 2.12 4.86 1.27
CA ALA A 83 3.32 4.04 1.13
C ALA A 83 3.32 3.26 -0.18
N VAL A 84 4.52 2.99 -0.70
CA VAL A 84 4.74 2.10 -1.84
C VAL A 84 5.40 0.83 -1.34
N PHE A 85 4.77 -0.31 -1.60
CA PHE A 85 5.28 -1.63 -1.26
C PHE A 85 5.60 -2.43 -2.52
N ARG A 86 6.50 -3.40 -2.39
CA ARG A 86 6.79 -4.39 -3.43
C ARG A 86 5.81 -5.55 -3.36
N ILE A 87 5.34 -6.00 -4.51
CA ILE A 87 4.54 -7.23 -4.63
C ILE A 87 5.45 -8.41 -4.27
N GLN A 88 5.06 -9.21 -3.28
CA GLN A 88 5.79 -10.43 -2.93
C GLN A 88 5.70 -11.43 -4.07
N GLN A 89 6.78 -12.16 -4.33
CA GLN A 89 6.71 -13.26 -5.27
C GLN A 89 5.78 -14.33 -4.71
N VAL A 90 4.94 -14.90 -5.59
CA VAL A 90 4.00 -15.95 -5.22
C VAL A 90 4.84 -17.15 -4.76
N THR A 91 4.81 -17.45 -3.47
CA THR A 91 5.29 -18.73 -2.96
C THR A 91 4.30 -19.81 -3.36
N PRO A 92 4.75 -21.02 -3.75
CA PRO A 92 3.87 -22.16 -3.98
C PRO A 92 2.95 -22.35 -2.77
N LEU A 93 1.66 -22.57 -3.03
CA LEU A 93 0.70 -22.90 -1.97
C LEU A 93 1.10 -24.23 -1.33
N GLN A 94 1.11 -24.27 0.00
CA GLN A 94 1.00 -25.53 0.72
C GLN A 94 -0.48 -25.94 0.69
N GLU A 95 -0.77 -27.12 0.15
CA GLU A 95 -2.12 -27.66 0.00
C GLU A 95 -2.64 -28.27 1.33
N GLU A 96 -2.54 -27.51 2.42
CA GLU A 96 -2.97 -27.95 3.75
C GLU A 96 -3.96 -26.96 4.37
N GLY A 97 -5.03 -27.48 4.98
CA GLY A 97 -6.06 -26.70 5.65
C GLY A 97 -7.24 -26.30 4.77
N LEU A 98 -8.04 -25.33 5.25
CA LEU A 98 -9.19 -24.80 4.52
C LEU A 98 -8.70 -23.88 3.39
N ILE A 99 -9.00 -24.25 2.14
CA ILE A 99 -8.66 -23.46 0.96
C ILE A 99 -9.92 -22.78 0.43
N LEU A 100 -9.91 -21.45 0.38
CA LEU A 100 -10.97 -20.65 -0.25
C LEU A 100 -10.61 -20.41 -1.73
N ALA A 101 -11.30 -21.09 -2.64
CA ALA A 101 -11.21 -20.82 -4.08
C ALA A 101 -12.23 -19.75 -4.48
N LEU A 102 -11.75 -18.66 -5.06
CA LEU A 102 -12.59 -17.56 -5.53
C LEU A 102 -12.71 -17.64 -7.06
N ASP A 103 -13.87 -18.05 -7.56
CA ASP A 103 -14.17 -18.07 -8.99
C ASP A 103 -14.83 -16.76 -9.43
N ASP A 104 -14.24 -16.11 -10.43
CA ASP A 104 -14.74 -14.89 -11.08
C ASP A 104 -15.23 -13.76 -10.14
N VAL A 105 -14.41 -13.39 -9.14
CA VAL A 105 -14.73 -12.24 -8.28
C VAL A 105 -14.50 -10.93 -9.04
N ARG A 106 -15.59 -10.31 -9.49
CA ARG A 106 -15.58 -9.09 -10.33
C ARG A 106 -15.54 -7.79 -9.54
N ASP A 107 -15.96 -7.81 -8.28
CA ASP A 107 -16.06 -6.62 -7.42
C ASP A 107 -14.92 -6.56 -6.38
N PRO A 108 -13.93 -5.67 -6.55
CA PRO A 108 -12.78 -5.59 -5.63
C PRO A 108 -13.17 -5.12 -4.22
N GLY A 109 -14.32 -4.45 -4.05
CA GLY A 109 -14.81 -4.00 -2.75
C GLY A 109 -15.25 -5.16 -1.84
N ASN A 110 -15.71 -6.28 -2.42
CA ASN A 110 -16.19 -7.43 -1.64
C ASN A 110 -15.04 -8.26 -1.06
N LEU A 111 -13.85 -8.24 -1.69
CA LEU A 111 -12.69 -9.03 -1.25
C LEU A 111 -12.13 -8.60 0.10
N GLY A 112 -12.16 -7.30 0.40
CA GLY A 112 -11.67 -6.79 1.68
C GLY A 112 -12.52 -7.23 2.88
N TYR A 113 -13.83 -7.42 2.67
CA TYR A 113 -14.77 -7.78 3.74
C TYR A 113 -14.58 -9.22 4.23
N TYR A 114 -14.29 -10.16 3.32
CA TYR A 114 -14.09 -11.57 3.67
C TYR A 114 -12.84 -11.83 4.53
N HIS A 115 -11.82 -10.95 4.46
CA HIS A 115 -10.62 -11.08 5.31
C HIS A 115 -10.87 -10.67 6.78
N SER A 116 -11.89 -9.85 7.04
CA SER A 116 -12.24 -9.39 8.40
C SER A 116 -13.30 -10.23 9.11
N ALA A 117 -13.84 -11.25 8.43
CA ALA A 117 -14.94 -12.10 8.92
C ALA A 117 -14.52 -13.56 9.17
N MET A 118 -13.22 -13.88 9.07
CA MET A 118 -12.63 -15.18 9.42
C MET A 118 -11.67 -15.06 10.60
#